data_AF-A0AAW3YU90-F1
#
_entry.id   AF-A0AAW3YU90-F1
#
_cell.length_a   1.000
_cell.length_b   1.000
_cell.length_c   1.000
_cell.angle_alpha   90.00
_cell.angle_beta   90.00
_cell.angle_gamma   90.00
#
_symmetry.space_group_name_H-M   'P 1'
#
loop_
_entity.id
_entity.type
_entity.pdbx_description
1 polymer ?
#
loop_
_entity_poly.entity_id
_entity_poly.type
_entity_poly.pdbx_seq_one_letter_code
_entity_poly.pdbx_strand_id
1 'polypeptide(L)' 'MNILLCCSAGMSTSLLVTKMEAAAKARGLEGKIWAVSGDAVKTNIDQADVLLLGPQV' A
#
# COMPACT_ATOMS: atom_id res chain seq x y z
N MET A 1 -6.24 5.85 8.41
CA MET A 1 -6.68 4.81 7.45
C MET A 1 -5.46 4.12 6.89
N ASN A 2 -5.32 2.83 7.17
CA ASN A 2 -4.20 2.00 6.75
C ASN A 2 -4.51 1.31 5.43
N ILE A 3 -3.62 1.49 4.44
CA ILE A 3 -3.80 0.99 3.08
C ILE A 3 -2.65 0.03 2.77
N LEU A 4 -3.01 -1.21 2.46
CA LEU A 4 -2.09 -2.24 1.99
C LEU A 4 -2.21 -2.38 0.47
N LEU A 5 -1.11 -2.27 -0.25
CA LEU A 5 -1.04 -2.58 -1.67
C LEU A 5 -0.44 -3.97 -1.88
N CYS A 6 -1.18 -4.88 -2.50
CA CYS A 6 -0.62 -6.11 -3.04
C CYS A 6 -0.14 -5.85 -4.47
N CYS A 7 1.16 -6.00 -4.72
CA CYS A 7 1.76 -5.83 -6.05
C CYS A 7 2.99 -6.74 -6.17
N SER A 8 3.68 -6.76 -7.32
CA SER A 8 4.90 -7.55 -7.56
C SER A 8 6.12 -7.17 -6.69
N ALA A 9 5.96 -6.40 -5.60
CA ALA A 9 7.00 -5.93 -4.68
C ALA A 9 8.33 -5.57 -5.38
N GLY A 10 8.40 -4.37 -5.97
CA GLY A 10 9.60 -3.89 -6.68
C GLY A 10 9.68 -2.36 -6.74
N MET A 11 10.71 -1.83 -7.41
CA MET A 11 11.00 -0.38 -7.47
C MET A 11 9.81 0.49 -7.92
N SER A 12 9.00 0.02 -8.88
CA SER A 12 7.80 0.74 -9.36
C SER A 12 6.72 0.89 -8.29
N THR A 13 6.65 -0.06 -7.36
CA THR A 13 5.65 -0.05 -6.27
C THR A 13 6.06 0.91 -5.17
N SER A 14 7.36 1.02 -4.88
CA SER A 14 7.89 2.00 -3.91
C SER A 14 7.57 3.44 -4.33
N LEU A 15 7.71 3.76 -5.63
CA LEU A 15 7.38 5.10 -6.13
C LEU A 15 5.89 5.43 -5.99
N LEU A 16 5.00 4.46 -6.23
CA LEU A 16 3.56 4.65 -6.05
C LEU A 16 3.22 4.92 -4.59
N VAL A 17 3.74 4.11 -3.66
CA VAL A 17 3.53 4.29 -2.21
C VAL A 17 3.97 5.70 -1.78
N THR A 18 5.17 6.15 -2.16
CA THR A 18 5.66 7.49 -1.82
C THR A 18 4.75 8.61 -2.34
N LYS A 19 4.22 8.48 -3.56
CA LYS A 19 3.26 9.45 -4.10
C LYS A 19 1.93 9.43 -3.35
N MET A 20 1.45 8.25 -2.96
CA MET A 20 0.23 8.11 -2.17
C MET A 20 0.40 8.72 -0.77
N GLU A 21 1.54 8.52 -0.11
CA GLU A 21 1.85 9.14 1.18
C GLU A 21 1.88 10.67 1.08
N ALA A 22 2.53 11.21 0.03
CA ALA A 22 2.55 12.65 -0.21
C ALA A 22 1.13 13.22 -0.43
N ALA A 23 0.29 12.52 -1.21
CA ALA A 23 -1.09 12.92 -1.45
C ALA A 23 -1.96 12.84 -0.18
N ALA A 24 -1.78 11.79 0.63
CA ALA A 24 -2.46 11.65 1.91
C ALA A 24 -2.08 12.79 2.88
N LYS A 25 -0.78 13.09 2.99
CA LYS A 25 -0.27 14.20 3.80
C LYS A 25 -0.82 15.55 3.35
N ALA A 26 -0.87 15.81 2.04
CA ALA A 26 -1.45 17.05 1.48
C ALA A 26 -2.95 17.20 1.80
N ARG A 27 -3.65 16.10 2.07
CA ARG A 27 -5.07 16.08 2.46
C ARG A 27 -5.29 16.01 3.97
N GLY A 28 -4.22 16.02 4.78
CA GLY A 28 -4.32 15.87 6.23
C GLY A 28 -4.81 14.48 6.66
N LEU A 29 -4.64 13.46 5.82
CA LEU A 29 -5.03 12.09 6.15
C LEU A 29 -3.90 11.38 6.88
N GLU A 30 -4.22 10.84 8.06
CA GLU A 30 -3.30 10.03 8.85
C GLU A 30 -3.48 8.54 8.57
N GLY A 31 -2.39 7.80 8.50
CA GLY A 31 -2.39 6.36 8.30
C GLY A 31 -1.10 5.84 7.68
N LYS A 32 -1.01 4.52 7.59
CA LYS A 32 0.13 3.81 6.98
C LYS A 32 -0.21 3.38 5.57
N ILE A 33 0.68 3.62 4.61
CA ILE A 33 0.56 3.11 3.24
C ILE A 33 1.79 2.27 2.97
N TRP A 34 1.62 1.00 2.60
CA TRP A 34 2.75 0.12 2.29
C TRP A 34 2.36 -0.91 1.27
N ALA A 35 3.36 -1.52 0.65
CA ALA A 35 3.15 -2.55 -0.35
C ALA A 35 3.90 -3.82 0.00
N VAL A 36 3.28 -4.96 -0.34
CA VAL A 36 3.82 -6.30 -0.16
C VAL A 36 3.55 -7.15 -1.40
N SER A 37 4.29 -8.25 -1.54
CA SER A 37 4.01 -9.29 -2.52
C SER A 37 2.77 -10.10 -2.12
N GLY A 38 2.14 -10.77 -3.09
CA GLY A 38 0.89 -11.52 -2.87
C GLY A 38 0.97 -12.58 -1.77
N ASP A 39 2.12 -13.25 -1.66
CA ASP A 39 2.41 -14.22 -0.61
C ASP A 39 2.46 -13.61 0.80
N ALA A 40 2.83 -12.33 0.91
CA ALA A 40 2.93 -11.61 2.18
C ALA A 40 1.65 -10.85 2.59
N VAL A 41 0.58 -10.89 1.78
CA VAL A 41 -0.68 -10.23 2.12
C VAL A 41 -1.28 -10.78 3.40
N LYS A 42 -1.31 -12.12 3.57
CA LYS A 42 -1.94 -12.77 4.72
C LYS A 42 -1.34 -12.36 6.07
N THR A 43 -0.05 -12.02 6.11
CA THR A 43 0.64 -11.60 7.34
C THR A 43 0.53 -10.10 7.61
N ASN A 44 0.00 -9.33 6.66
CA ASN A 44 -0.12 -7.87 6.73
C ASN A 44 -1.56 -7.38 6.78
N ILE A 45 -2.53 -8.19 6.32
CA ILE A 45 -3.90 -7.75 6.10
C ILE A 45 -4.61 -7.30 7.38
N ASP A 46 -4.30 -7.91 8.52
CA ASP A 46 -4.89 -7.54 9.82
C ASP A 46 -4.50 -6.12 10.29
N GLN A 47 -3.47 -5.52 9.70
CA GLN A 47 -3.04 -4.14 9.99
C GLN A 47 -3.70 -3.11 9.07
N ALA A 48 -4.39 -3.57 8.02
CA ALA A 48 -4.92 -2.73 6.96
C ALA A 48 -6.44 -2.57 7.09
N ASP A 49 -6.93 -1.36 6.86
CA ASP A 49 -8.37 -1.11 6.71
C ASP A 49 -8.84 -1.50 5.29
N VAL A 50 -7.95 -1.34 4.30
CA VAL A 50 -8.22 -1.63 2.89
C VAL A 50 -7.02 -2.30 2.24
N LEU A 51 -7.31 -3.36 1.47
CA LEU A 51 -6.39 -3.98 0.53
C LEU A 51 -6.67 -3.48 -0.90
N LEU A 52 -5.65 -2.93 -1.55
CA LEU A 52 -5.67 -2.59 -2.97
C LEU A 52 -4.83 -3.61 -3.74
N LEU A 53 -5.38 -4.10 -4.85
CA LEU A 53 -4.68 -5.02 -5.74
C LEU A 53 -4.08 -4.25 -6.92
N GLY A 54 -2.79 -4.46 -7.16
CA GLY A 54 -2.14 -4.02 -8.38
C GLY A 54 -2.74 -4.72 -9.61
N PRO A 55 -2.70 -4.09 -10.79
CA PRO A 55 -3.36 -4.62 -11.99
C PRO A 55 -2.77 -5.95 -12.52
N GLN A 56 -1.61 -6.36 -12.03
CA GLN A 56 -0.86 -7.54 -12.47
C GLN A 56 -0.87 -8.66 -11.42
N VAL A 57 -1.76 -8.55 -10.42
CA VAL A 57 -1.96 -9.53 -9.34
C VAL A 57 -3.15 -10.43 -9.66
#